data_AF-A0AAJ2G054-F1
#
_entry.id   AF-A0AAJ2G054-F1
#
_cell.length_a   1.000
_cell.length_b   1.000
_cell.length_c   1.000
_cell.angle_alpha   90.00
_cell.angle_beta   90.00
_cell.angle_gamma   90.00
#
_symmetry.space_group_name_H-M   'P 1'
#
loop_
_entity.id
_entity.type
_entity.pdbx_description
1 polymer ?
#
loop_
_entity_poly.entity_id
_entity_poly.type
_entity_poly.pdbx_seq_one_letter_code
_entity_poly.pdbx_strand_id
1 'polypeptide(L)' 'MSVRLPKQVQEALDATGRPYAVEHGRRHRKIKVDGRLVGILPLKPCHADNDRASKNIVAQIRRAGKC' A
#
# COMPACT_ATOMS: atom_id res chain seq x y z
N MET A 1 -8.49 -14.59 4.67
CA MET A 1 -9.23 -13.31 4.73
C MET A 1 -8.66 -12.37 3.67
N SER A 2 -9.46 -11.99 2.67
CA SER A 2 -9.02 -11.06 1.62
C SER A 2 -8.91 -9.64 2.18
N VAL A 3 -7.69 -9.10 2.22
CA VAL A 3 -7.43 -7.74 2.67
C VAL A 3 -7.85 -6.78 1.56
N ARG A 4 -9.00 -6.10 1.72
CA ARG A 4 -9.44 -5.09 0.76
C ARG A 4 -8.53 -3.86 0.81
N LEU A 5 -7.53 -3.81 -0.06
CA LEU A 5 -6.74 -2.61 -0.33
C LEU A 5 -7.48 -1.66 -1.28
N PRO A 6 -7.18 -0.36 -1.28
CA PRO A 6 -7.63 0.54 -2.34
C PRO A 6 -7.20 0.01 -3.70
N LYS A 7 -8.09 0.06 -4.70
CA LYS A 7 -7.87 -0.51 -6.04
C LYS A 7 -6.52 -0.07 -6.64
N GLN A 8 -6.20 1.22 -6.55
CA GLN A 8 -4.95 1.79 -7.07
C GLN A 8 -3.68 1.22 -6.41
N VAL A 9 -3.77 0.89 -5.11
CA VAL A 9 -2.65 0.30 -4.36
C VAL A 9 -2.46 -1.15 -4.78
N GLN A 10 -3.55 -1.90 -4.94
CA GLN A 10 -3.51 -3.27 -5.44
C GLN A 10 -2.90 -3.33 -6.84
N GLU A 11 -3.42 -2.51 -7.77
CA GLU A 11 -2.89 -2.42 -9.14
C GLU A 11 -1.40 -2.05 -9.17
N ALA A 12 -0.95 -1.16 -8.29
CA ALA A 12 0.45 -0.79 -8.20
C ALA A 12 1.33 -1.94 -7.70
N LEU A 13 0.86 -2.71 -6.70
CA LEU A 13 1.58 -3.89 -6.19
C LEU A 13 1.66 -4.98 -7.25
N ASP A 14 0.54 -5.29 -7.91
CA ASP A 14 0.50 -6.28 -8.99
C ASP A 14 1.43 -5.89 -10.15
N ALA A 15 1.46 -4.59 -10.51
CA ALA A 15 2.35 -4.06 -11.53
C ALA A 15 3.84 -4.12 -11.16
N THR A 16 4.20 -4.22 -9.86
CA THR A 16 5.62 -4.40 -9.48
C THR A 16 6.14 -5.81 -9.72
N GLY A 17 5.27 -6.82 -9.82
CA GLY A 17 5.67 -8.22 -9.98
C GLY A 17 6.51 -8.79 -8.83
N ARG A 18 6.56 -8.09 -7.69
CA ARG A 18 7.42 -8.41 -6.54
C ARG A 18 6.61 -8.95 -5.37
N PRO A 19 7.20 -9.79 -4.51
CA PRO A 19 6.55 -10.24 -3.30
C PRO A 19 6.26 -9.04 -2.38
N TYR A 20 5.01 -8.93 -1.96
CA TYR A 20 4.58 -7.92 -1.00
C TYR A 20 3.89 -8.57 0.20
N ALA A 21 3.94 -7.88 1.34
CA ALA A 21 3.30 -8.28 2.58
C ALA A 21 2.45 -7.13 3.12
N VAL A 22 1.26 -7.47 3.64
CA VAL A 22 0.37 -6.52 4.30
C VAL A 22 0.22 -6.92 5.76
N GLU A 23 0.84 -6.16 6.64
CA GLU A 23 0.74 -6.38 8.09
C GLU A 23 -0.43 -5.59 8.66
N HIS A 24 -1.27 -6.26 9.44
CA HIS A 24 -2.40 -5.64 10.11
C HIS A 24 -1.98 -5.13 11.50
N GLY A 25 -2.02 -3.81 11.68
CA GLY A 25 -1.97 -3.18 12.99
C GLY A 25 -3.36 -2.86 13.53
N ARG A 26 -3.43 -2.36 14.77
CA ARG A 26 -4.70 -2.06 15.46
C ARG A 26 -5.54 -0.95 14.79
N ARG A 27 -4.89 0.02 14.14
CA ARG A 27 -5.55 1.18 13.49
C ARG A 27 -5.16 1.38 12.03
N HIS A 28 -4.13 0.67 11.57
CA HIS A 28 -3.54 0.85 10.25
C HIS A 28 -3.01 -0.47 9.70
N ARG A 29 -2.78 -0.52 8.40
CA ARG A 29 -2.17 -1.62 7.66
C ARG A 29 -0.84 -1.14 7.10
N LYS A 30 0.22 -1.92 7.28
CA LYS A 30 1.54 -1.62 6.73
C LYS A 30 1.75 -2.44 5.48
N ILE A 31 2.23 -1.80 4.42
CA ILE A 31 2.53 -2.44 3.15
C ILE A 31 4.04 -2.50 3.01
N LYS A 32 4.57 -3.71 2.84
CA LYS A 32 5.97 -3.97 2.56
C LYS A 32 6.12 -4.60 1.18
N VAL A 33 7.10 -4.17 0.41
CA VAL A 33 7.49 -4.77 -0.89
C VAL A 33 8.95 -5.16 -0.76
N ASP A 34 9.31 -6.42 -1.04
CA ASP A 34 10.66 -6.97 -0.81
C ASP A 34 11.21 -6.69 0.61
N GLY A 35 10.35 -6.79 1.61
CA GLY A 35 10.70 -6.49 3.01
C GLY A 35 10.83 -5.00 3.35
N ARG A 36 10.79 -4.10 2.37
CA ARG A 36 10.84 -2.64 2.57
C ARG A 36 9.46 -2.06 2.79
N LEU A 37 9.28 -1.27 3.87
CA LEU A 37 8.04 -0.54 4.13
C LEU A 37 7.84 0.57 3.08
N VAL A 38 6.73 0.50 2.34
CA VAL A 38 6.37 1.45 1.26
C VAL A 38 5.11 2.26 1.55
N GLY A 39 4.36 1.89 2.59
CA GLY A 39 3.12 2.59 2.90
C GLY A 39 2.44 2.14 4.18
N ILE A 40 1.67 3.06 4.76
CA ILE A 40 0.79 2.79 5.91
C ILE A 40 -0.59 3.32 5.56
N LEU A 41 -1.60 2.45 5.55
CA LEU A 41 -2.99 2.79 5.27
C LEU A 41 -3.82 2.73 6.55
N PRO A 42 -4.66 3.72 6.86
CA PRO A 42 -5.60 3.63 7.97
C PRO A 42 -6.69 2.56 7.70
N LEU A 43 -7.21 1.93 8.76
CA LEU A 43 -8.30 0.95 8.63
C LEU A 43 -9.65 1.60 8.29
N LYS A 44 -9.85 2.86 8.71
CA LYS A 44 -11.04 3.65 8.41
C LYS A 44 -10.66 4.81 7.50
N PRO A 45 -11.30 4.96 6.33
CA PRO A 45 -11.05 6.08 5.45
C PRO A 45 -11.56 7.38 6.08
N CYS A 46 -10.66 8.33 6.39
CA CYS A 46 -11.05 9.73 6.57
C CYS A 46 -11.10 10.36 5.17
N HIS A 47 -12.28 10.85 4.76
CA HIS A 47 -12.65 11.10 3.36
C HIS A 47 -11.76 12.06 2.55
N ALA A 48 -10.87 12.84 3.17
CA ALA A 48 -10.00 13.81 2.47
C ALA A 48 -8.51 13.39 2.40
N ASP A 49 -7.95 12.82 3.47
CA ASP A 49 -6.52 12.46 3.52
C ASP A 49 -6.17 11.23 2.68
N ASN A 50 -7.18 10.44 2.32
CA ASN A 50 -6.98 9.14 1.71
C ASN A 50 -6.51 9.18 0.26
N ASP A 51 -6.87 10.20 -0.52
CA ASP A 51 -6.47 10.30 -1.92
C ASP A 51 -4.98 10.62 -2.05
N ARG A 52 -4.49 11.61 -1.28
CA ARG A 52 -3.06 11.97 -1.27
C ARG A 52 -2.20 10.87 -0.65
N ALA A 53 -2.66 10.23 0.43
CA ALA A 53 -1.97 9.11 1.03
C ALA A 53 -1.87 7.92 0.08
N SER A 54 -2.96 7.56 -0.60
CA SER A 54 -2.97 6.46 -1.58
C SER A 54 -2.02 6.75 -2.75
N LYS A 55 -2.04 7.97 -3.30
CA LYS A 55 -1.12 8.38 -4.37
C LYS A 55 0.35 8.34 -3.95
N ASN A 56 0.66 8.79 -2.73
CA ASN A 56 2.01 8.71 -2.19
C ASN A 56 2.49 7.25 -2.04
N ILE A 57 1.63 6.36 -1.55
CA ILE A 57 1.94 4.94 -1.41
C ILE A 57 2.17 4.30 -2.79
N VAL A 58 1.31 4.59 -3.77
CA VAL A 58 1.51 4.14 -5.16
C VAL A 58 2.85 4.61 -5.72
N ALA A 59 3.23 5.88 -5.47
CA ALA A 59 4.53 6.40 -5.90
C ALA A 59 5.70 5.66 -5.24
N GLN A 60 5.60 5.34 -3.94
CA GLN A 60 6.64 4.57 -3.24
C GLN A 60 6.72 3.12 -3.73
N ILE A 61 5.58 2.46 -3.97
CA ILE A 61 5.53 1.11 -4.56
C ILE A 61 6.22 1.11 -5.93
N ARG A 62 5.89 2.06 -6.80
CA ARG A 62 6.53 2.18 -8.12
C ARG A 62 8.03 2.42 -8.02
N ARG A 63 8.50 3.21 -7.05
CA ARG A 63 9.93 3.43 -6.79
C ARG A 63 10.62 2.17 -6.28
N ALA A 64 9.96 1.39 -5.42
CA ALA A 64 10.48 0.11 -4.95
C ALA A 64 10.54 -0.94 -6.07
N GLY A 65 9.62 -0.88 -7.03
CA GLY A 65 9.59 -1.78 -8.18
C GLY A 65 10.65 -1.51 -9.25
N LYS A 66 11.06 -0.25 -9.44
CA LYS A 66 12.16 0.13 -10.33
C LYS A 66 13.50 -0.14 -9.65
N CYS A 67 13.98 -1.38 -9.72
CA CYS A 67 15.41 -1.67 -9.70
C CYS A 67 15.85 -1.96 -11.13
#